data_AF-A0A3R7LZU4-F1
#
_entry.id   AF-A0A3R7LZU4-F1
#
_cell.length_a   1.000
_cell.length_b   1.000
_cell.length_c   1.000
_cell.angle_alpha   90.00
_cell.angle_beta   90.00
_cell.angle_gamma   90.00
#
_symmetry.space_group_name_H-M   'P 1'
#
loop_
_entity.id
_entity.type
_entity.pdbx_description
1 polymer ?
#
loop_
_entity_poly.entity_id
_entity_poly.type
_entity_poly.pdbx_seq_one_letter_code
_entity_poly.pdbx_strand_id
1 'polypeptide(L)'
;MGDAEYNILLCHGSSKYEVVVWGAMTLADLASKIEAVTHISQASMKIIFKGKNLADPGVTLASYGIGPGAKVMVLGKKYDPEDDASYQAVAQIDYSCSEVEKKLNDLLPEVDSIANGYMEPHLCGEALGKLKKQLLGVNEEFMRLLERLDGISFEENQAPARQKRKSVVQRIQHLMERTDQVQENINHLIKSYS
;
A
#
# COMPACT_ATOMS: atom_id res chain seq x y z
N MET A 1 -41.28 -26.89 8.85
CA MET A 1 -41.61 -25.57 8.27
C MET A 1 -40.53 -24.61 8.74
N GLY A 2 -39.64 -24.13 7.88
CA GLY A 2 -38.62 -23.20 8.37
C GLY A 2 -37.48 -22.79 7.44
N ASP A 3 -37.35 -23.29 6.21
CA ASP A 3 -36.35 -22.80 5.25
C ASP A 3 -37.03 -22.14 4.05
N ALA A 4 -37.79 -21.07 4.33
CA ALA A 4 -38.24 -20.21 3.24
C ALA A 4 -37.07 -19.32 2.84
N GLU A 5 -36.52 -19.53 1.65
CA GLU A 5 -35.73 -18.51 0.97
C GLU A 5 -36.64 -17.33 0.66
N TYR A 6 -36.19 -16.12 1.00
CA TYR A 6 -36.91 -14.90 0.71
C TYR A 6 -35.98 -13.79 0.24
N ASN A 7 -36.54 -12.92 -0.59
CA ASN A 7 -35.83 -11.79 -1.15
C ASN A 7 -35.87 -10.62 -0.18
N ILE A 8 -34.73 -9.97 0.02
CA ILE A 8 -34.62 -8.69 0.71
C ILE A 8 -34.11 -7.62 -0.25
N LEU A 9 -34.55 -6.38 -0.01
CA LEU A 9 -34.14 -5.23 -0.80
C LEU A 9 -33.01 -4.50 -0.07
N LEU A 10 -31.79 -4.64 -0.58
CA LEU A 10 -30.62 -3.91 -0.11
C LEU A 10 -30.52 -2.56 -0.80
N CYS A 11 -30.47 -1.50 -0.02
CA CYS A 11 -30.31 -0.13 -0.51
C CYS A 11 -28.94 0.39 -0.08
N HIS A 12 -28.06 0.68 -1.04
CA HIS A 12 -26.79 1.37 -0.81
C HIS A 12 -26.83 2.71 -1.55
N GLY A 13 -26.95 3.81 -0.79
CA GLY A 13 -27.16 5.14 -1.37
C GLY A 13 -28.38 5.19 -2.29
N SER A 14 -28.15 5.45 -3.58
CA SER A 14 -29.19 5.48 -4.62
C SER A 14 -29.41 4.13 -5.31
N SER A 15 -28.52 3.16 -5.09
CA SER A 15 -28.57 1.84 -5.72
C SER A 15 -29.39 0.86 -4.90
N LYS A 16 -30.16 0.00 -5.58
CA LYS A 16 -30.99 -1.04 -4.98
C LYS A 16 -30.58 -2.40 -5.54
N TYR A 17 -30.40 -3.38 -4.67
CA TYR A 17 -30.01 -4.74 -4.99
C TYR A 17 -30.99 -5.70 -4.33
N GLU A 18 -31.48 -6.69 -5.06
CA GLU A 18 -32.27 -7.77 -4.49
C GLU A 18 -31.35 -8.95 -4.16
N VAL A 19 -31.39 -9.40 -2.91
CA VAL A 19 -30.57 -10.53 -2.45
C VAL A 19 -31.45 -11.58 -1.81
N VAL A 20 -31.23 -12.83 -2.20
CA VAL A 20 -31.92 -14.00 -1.66
C VAL A 20 -31.25 -14.41 -0.35
N VAL A 21 -32.01 -14.48 0.74
CA VAL A 21 -31.56 -14.90 2.07
C VAL A 21 -32.53 -15.93 2.64
N TRP A 22 -32.09 -16.71 3.63
CA TRP A 22 -32.97 -17.60 4.39
C TRP A 22 -32.91 -17.22 5.87
N GLY A 23 -34.00 -17.48 6.61
CA GLY A 23 -34.17 -16.97 7.99
C GLY A 23 -33.14 -17.49 9.01
N ALA A 24 -32.47 -18.60 8.71
CA ALA A 24 -31.40 -19.15 9.52
C ALA A 24 -30.01 -18.55 9.24
N MET A 25 -29.84 -17.71 8.20
CA MET A 25 -28.58 -17.02 7.96
C MET A 25 -28.25 -16.06 9.11
N THR A 26 -26.96 -15.95 9.42
CA THR A 26 -26.45 -14.98 10.37
C THR A 26 -26.21 -13.62 9.70
N LEU A 27 -26.03 -12.58 10.52
CA LEU A 27 -25.62 -11.27 10.01
C LEU A 27 -24.26 -11.34 9.28
N ALA A 28 -23.35 -12.20 9.72
CA ALA A 28 -22.06 -12.43 9.05
C ALA A 28 -22.21 -13.01 7.63
N ASP A 29 -23.11 -13.98 7.47
CA ASP A 29 -23.39 -14.57 6.16
C ASP A 29 -24.05 -13.56 5.21
N LEU A 30 -24.96 -12.73 5.75
CA LEU A 30 -25.55 -11.62 5.01
C LEU A 30 -24.49 -10.59 4.62
N ALA A 31 -23.60 -10.21 5.53
CA ALA A 31 -22.51 -9.27 5.24
C ALA A 31 -21.62 -9.79 4.10
N SER A 32 -21.33 -11.10 4.08
CA SER A 32 -20.55 -11.74 3.01
C SER A 32 -21.27 -11.69 1.66
N LYS A 33 -22.60 -11.92 1.64
CA LYS A 33 -23.42 -11.74 0.42
C LYS A 33 -23.47 -10.28 -0.04
N ILE A 34 -23.61 -9.34 0.90
CA ILE A 34 -23.64 -7.91 0.59
C ILE A 34 -22.29 -7.48 -0.01
N GLU A 35 -21.18 -7.94 0.55
CA GLU A 35 -19.84 -7.66 0.05
C GLU A 35 -19.67 -8.17 -1.39
N ALA A 36 -20.14 -9.38 -1.69
CA ALA A 36 -20.09 -9.93 -3.05
C ALA A 36 -20.88 -9.10 -4.09
N VAL A 37 -22.00 -8.48 -3.67
CA VAL A 37 -22.89 -7.73 -4.57
C VAL A 37 -22.53 -6.24 -4.65
N THR A 38 -22.06 -5.66 -3.54
CA THR A 38 -21.84 -4.20 -3.41
C THR A 38 -20.35 -3.82 -3.39
N HIS A 39 -19.46 -4.79 -3.22
CA HIS A 39 -18.00 -4.61 -3.05
C HIS A 39 -17.61 -3.74 -1.83
N ILE A 40 -18.47 -3.69 -0.82
CA ILE A 40 -18.22 -3.01 0.45
C ILE A 40 -17.61 -4.02 1.41
N SER A 41 -16.43 -3.70 1.96
CA SER A 41 -15.79 -4.57 2.96
C SER A 41 -16.65 -4.67 4.21
N GLN A 42 -16.74 -5.88 4.77
CA GLN A 42 -17.46 -6.12 6.03
C GLN A 42 -16.96 -5.25 7.18
N ALA A 43 -15.68 -4.85 7.18
CA ALA A 43 -15.09 -4.00 8.21
C ALA A 43 -15.64 -2.57 8.23
N SER A 44 -16.04 -2.03 7.08
CA SER A 44 -16.60 -0.68 6.93
C SER A 44 -18.11 -0.70 6.62
N MET A 45 -18.72 -1.88 6.57
CA MET A 45 -20.13 -2.10 6.31
C MET A 45 -20.97 -1.89 7.57
N LYS A 46 -21.93 -0.98 7.49
CA LYS A 46 -23.00 -0.77 8.48
C LYS A 46 -24.32 -1.20 7.86
N ILE A 47 -24.94 -2.20 8.46
CA ILE A 47 -26.23 -2.74 8.03
C ILE A 47 -27.30 -2.11 8.92
N ILE A 48 -28.25 -1.39 8.32
CA ILE A 48 -29.32 -0.68 9.02
C ILE A 48 -30.66 -1.29 8.64
N PHE A 49 -31.41 -1.74 9.64
CA PHE A 49 -32.77 -2.26 9.46
C PHE A 49 -33.74 -1.55 10.42
N LYS A 50 -34.83 -0.99 9.89
CA LYS A 50 -35.83 -0.23 10.66
C LYS A 50 -35.22 0.85 11.57
N GLY A 51 -34.18 1.53 11.10
CA GLY A 51 -33.47 2.58 11.86
C GLY A 51 -32.51 2.08 12.94
N LYS A 52 -32.32 0.76 13.08
CA LYS A 52 -31.33 0.16 13.99
C LYS A 52 -30.11 -0.30 13.21
N ASN A 53 -28.92 0.04 13.70
CA ASN A 53 -27.66 -0.50 13.20
C ASN A 53 -27.49 -1.93 13.74
N LEU A 54 -27.32 -2.89 12.83
CA LEU A 54 -27.07 -4.29 13.13
C LEU A 54 -25.56 -4.48 13.17
N ALA A 55 -25.01 -4.76 14.35
CA ALA A 55 -23.56 -4.92 14.54
C ALA A 55 -23.18 -6.31 15.03
N ASP A 56 -24.12 -7.13 15.51
CA ASP A 56 -23.83 -8.44 16.08
C ASP A 56 -23.79 -9.55 15.01
N PRO A 57 -22.59 -10.08 14.68
CA PRO A 57 -22.42 -11.05 13.59
C PRO A 57 -23.07 -12.41 13.86
N GLY A 58 -23.29 -12.76 15.13
CA GLY A 58 -23.83 -14.07 15.55
C GLY A 58 -25.36 -14.14 15.64
N VAL A 59 -26.08 -13.04 15.39
CA VAL A 59 -27.54 -13.00 15.49
C VAL A 59 -28.17 -13.31 14.13
N THR A 60 -29.21 -14.16 14.12
CA THR A 60 -29.91 -14.55 12.90
C THR A 60 -30.78 -13.43 12.34
N LEU A 61 -30.97 -13.41 11.02
CA LEU A 61 -31.83 -12.43 10.35
C LEU A 61 -33.27 -12.48 10.88
N ALA A 62 -33.77 -13.68 11.21
CA ALA A 62 -35.07 -13.87 11.84
C ALA A 62 -35.18 -13.16 13.20
N SER A 63 -34.12 -13.16 14.01
CA SER A 63 -34.10 -12.49 15.32
C SER A 63 -34.18 -10.96 15.21
N TYR A 64 -33.66 -10.40 14.11
CA TYR A 64 -33.83 -8.98 13.79
C TYR A 64 -35.18 -8.65 13.15
N GLY A 65 -36.02 -9.65 12.86
CA GLY A 65 -37.30 -9.48 12.17
C GLY A 65 -37.15 -9.11 10.70
N ILE A 66 -36.03 -9.51 10.07
CA ILE A 66 -35.81 -9.37 8.63
C ILE A 66 -36.55 -10.51 7.95
N GLY A 67 -37.68 -10.20 7.31
CA GLY A 67 -38.52 -11.14 6.59
C GLY A 67 -38.55 -10.90 5.07
N PRO A 68 -39.41 -11.62 4.33
CA PRO A 68 -39.62 -11.43 2.91
C PRO A 68 -39.99 -9.97 2.58
N GLY A 69 -39.28 -9.39 1.60
CA GLY A 69 -39.46 -8.00 1.17
C GLY A 69 -38.89 -6.96 2.14
N ALA A 70 -38.12 -7.37 3.15
CA ALA A 70 -37.49 -6.45 4.08
C ALA A 70 -36.54 -5.49 3.35
N LYS A 71 -36.67 -4.20 3.67
CA LYS A 71 -35.76 -3.16 3.18
C LYS A 71 -34.61 -2.99 4.17
N VAL A 72 -33.41 -3.35 3.74
CA VAL A 72 -32.17 -3.23 4.49
C VAL A 72 -31.34 -2.13 3.85
N MET A 73 -30.87 -1.18 4.64
CA MET A 73 -29.96 -0.13 4.18
C MET A 73 -28.54 -0.53 4.50
N VAL A 74 -27.63 -0.43 3.53
CA VAL A 74 -26.21 -0.64 3.74
C VAL A 74 -25.53 0.70 3.58
N LEU A 75 -24.73 1.07 4.58
CA LEU A 75 -23.83 2.20 4.52
C LEU A 75 -22.42 1.66 4.65
N GLY A 76 -21.54 2.03 3.75
CA GLY A 76 -20.16 1.61 3.79
C GLY A 76 -19.40 2.16 2.60
N LYS A 77 -18.10 2.30 2.77
CA LYS A 77 -17.21 2.63 1.65
C LYS A 77 -16.90 1.33 0.92
N LYS A 78 -16.81 1.40 -0.42
CA LYS A 78 -16.21 0.30 -1.18
C LYS A 78 -14.83 0.03 -0.60
N TYR A 79 -14.43 -1.24 -0.52
CA TYR A 79 -13.08 -1.57 -0.08
C TYR A 79 -12.09 -0.95 -1.05
N ASP A 80 -11.35 0.05 -0.58
CA ASP A 80 -10.25 0.61 -1.35
C ASP A 80 -8.94 0.09 -0.73
N PRO A 81 -8.18 -0.75 -1.45
CA PRO A 81 -6.92 -1.25 -0.95
C PRO A 81 -5.89 -0.14 -0.72
N GLU A 82 -6.10 1.05 -1.27
CA GLU A 82 -5.26 2.23 -1.00
C GLU A 82 -5.54 2.83 0.39
N ASP A 83 -6.73 2.65 0.97
CA ASP A 83 -7.06 3.14 2.33
C ASP A 83 -6.46 2.26 3.44
N ASP A 84 -5.87 1.10 3.09
CA ASP A 84 -5.26 0.19 4.06
C ASP A 84 -4.00 0.81 4.69
N ALA A 85 -3.89 0.74 6.02
CA ALA A 85 -2.77 1.32 6.76
C ALA A 85 -1.41 0.75 6.33
N SER A 86 -1.34 -0.54 6.01
CA SER A 86 -0.12 -1.19 5.51
C SER A 86 0.20 -0.72 4.09
N TYR A 87 -0.81 -0.48 3.25
CA TYR A 87 -0.60 0.11 1.92
C TYR A 87 -0.05 1.54 2.03
N GLN A 88 -0.67 2.38 2.86
CA GLN A 88 -0.23 3.76 3.10
C GLN A 88 1.19 3.82 3.69
N ALA A 89 1.54 2.91 4.60
CA ALA A 89 2.89 2.82 5.13
C ALA A 89 3.93 2.50 4.04
N VAL A 90 3.62 1.57 3.13
CA VAL A 90 4.48 1.27 1.98
C VAL A 90 4.57 2.47 1.03
N ALA A 91 3.46 3.15 0.77
CA ALA A 91 3.43 4.33 -0.10
C ALA A 91 4.28 5.48 0.46
N GLN A 92 4.27 5.68 1.78
CA GLN A 92 5.12 6.68 2.44
C GLN A 92 6.60 6.36 2.30
N ILE A 93 6.97 5.07 2.32
CA ILE A 93 8.35 4.65 2.07
C ILE A 93 8.73 4.85 0.60
N ASP A 94 7.83 4.58 -0.34
CA ASP A 94 8.05 4.85 -1.78
C ASP A 94 8.27 6.35 -2.07
N TYR A 95 7.51 7.21 -1.39
CA TYR A 95 7.74 8.66 -1.42
C TYR A 95 9.14 9.01 -0.88
N SER A 96 9.50 8.46 0.29
CA SER A 96 10.82 8.69 0.89
C SER A 96 11.95 8.19 -0.02
N CYS A 97 11.75 7.05 -0.70
CA CYS A 97 12.68 6.51 -1.70
C CYS A 97 12.91 7.49 -2.85
N SER A 98 11.85 8.15 -3.33
CA SER A 98 11.96 9.18 -4.36
C SER A 98 12.81 10.38 -3.92
N GLU A 99 12.75 10.76 -2.64
CA GLU A 99 13.59 11.85 -2.11
C GLU A 99 15.06 11.44 -1.99
N VAL A 100 15.36 10.19 -1.61
CA VAL A 100 16.73 9.65 -1.59
C VAL A 100 17.27 9.51 -3.02
N GLU A 101 16.44 9.07 -3.97
CA GLU A 101 16.78 9.01 -5.39
C GLU A 101 17.13 10.39 -5.96
N LYS A 102 16.41 11.44 -5.57
CA LYS A 102 16.79 12.81 -5.96
C LYS A 102 18.19 13.17 -5.47
N LYS A 103 18.52 12.89 -4.21
CA LYS A 103 19.87 13.11 -3.68
C LYS A 103 20.93 12.37 -4.51
N LEU A 104 20.67 11.11 -4.89
CA LEU A 104 21.56 10.37 -5.78
C LEU A 104 21.74 11.09 -7.12
N ASN A 105 20.63 11.48 -7.76
CA ASN A 105 20.64 12.15 -9.06
C ASN A 105 21.32 13.52 -9.01
N ASP A 106 21.26 14.23 -7.88
CA ASP A 106 21.93 15.52 -7.70
C ASP A 106 23.46 15.38 -7.59
N LEU A 107 23.98 14.21 -7.21
CA LEU A 107 25.42 13.93 -7.15
C LEU A 107 26.01 13.56 -8.52
N LEU A 108 25.21 12.97 -9.42
CA LEU A 108 25.69 12.47 -10.72
C LEU A 108 26.35 13.56 -11.59
N PRO A 109 25.80 14.79 -11.72
CA PRO A 109 26.42 15.82 -12.55
C PRO A 109 27.83 16.20 -12.10
N GLU A 110 28.10 16.17 -10.79
CA GLU A 110 29.43 16.49 -10.26
C GLU A 110 30.43 15.37 -10.57
N VAL A 111 30.00 14.10 -10.47
CA VAL A 111 30.79 12.94 -10.90
C VAL A 111 31.11 13.02 -12.39
N ASP A 112 30.10 13.31 -13.21
CA ASP A 112 30.26 13.44 -14.66
C ASP A 112 31.16 14.63 -15.04
N SER A 113 31.06 15.74 -14.31
CA SER A 113 31.91 16.92 -14.52
C SER A 113 33.40 16.59 -14.33
N ILE A 114 33.71 15.85 -13.26
CA ILE A 114 35.08 15.39 -12.97
C ILE A 114 35.53 14.35 -14.00
N ALA A 115 34.68 13.38 -14.34
CA ALA A 115 35.01 12.32 -15.30
C ALA A 115 35.35 12.86 -16.70
N ASN A 116 34.70 13.96 -17.12
CA ASN A 116 34.95 14.61 -18.40
C ASN A 116 36.10 15.63 -18.36
N GLY A 117 36.75 15.82 -17.20
CA GLY A 117 37.89 16.73 -17.05
C GLY A 117 37.52 18.22 -17.04
N TYR A 118 36.28 18.56 -16.68
CA TYR A 118 35.84 19.96 -16.56
C TYR A 118 36.25 20.62 -15.23
N MET A 119 36.84 19.86 -14.31
CA MET A 119 37.32 20.34 -13.00
C MET A 119 38.86 20.42 -12.98
N GLU A 120 39.40 21.38 -12.22
CA GLU A 120 40.84 21.55 -12.06
C GLU A 120 41.48 20.33 -11.35
N PRO A 121 42.60 19.77 -11.86
CA PRO A 121 43.15 18.49 -11.38
C PRO A 121 43.48 18.44 -9.88
N HIS A 122 43.86 19.58 -9.30
CA HIS A 122 44.23 19.67 -7.89
C HIS A 122 43.02 19.67 -6.94
N LEU A 123 41.81 19.94 -7.44
CA LEU A 123 40.55 19.92 -6.67
C LEU A 123 39.79 18.59 -6.81
N CYS A 124 40.06 17.83 -7.88
CA CYS A 124 39.37 16.56 -8.16
C CYS A 124 39.46 15.56 -7.00
N GLY A 125 40.62 15.42 -6.36
CA GLY A 125 40.81 14.46 -5.26
C GLY A 125 39.91 14.73 -4.05
N GLU A 126 39.82 15.99 -3.62
CA GLU A 126 38.95 16.39 -2.50
C GLU A 126 37.47 16.24 -2.87
N ALA A 127 37.08 16.69 -4.07
CA ALA A 127 35.71 16.59 -4.56
C ALA A 127 35.24 15.13 -4.64
N LEU A 128 36.06 14.24 -5.22
CA LEU A 128 35.76 12.80 -5.29
C LEU A 128 35.67 12.16 -3.90
N GLY A 129 36.52 12.56 -2.96
CA GLY A 129 36.44 12.11 -1.57
C GLY A 129 35.13 12.51 -0.88
N LYS A 130 34.67 13.74 -1.12
CA LYS A 130 33.38 14.24 -0.62
C LYS A 130 32.20 13.51 -1.26
N LEU A 131 32.20 13.35 -2.58
CA LEU A 131 31.16 12.64 -3.33
C LEU A 131 31.04 11.19 -2.86
N LYS A 132 32.17 10.49 -2.67
CA LYS A 132 32.18 9.13 -2.11
C LYS A 132 31.49 9.06 -0.74
N LYS A 133 31.77 10.02 0.15
CA LYS A 133 31.14 10.07 1.48
C LYS A 133 29.63 10.33 1.39
N GLN A 134 29.20 11.21 0.50
CA GLN A 134 27.78 11.48 0.27
C GLN A 134 27.05 10.24 -0.28
N LEU A 135 27.68 9.53 -1.21
CA LEU A 135 27.15 8.33 -1.82
C LEU A 135 26.98 7.18 -0.82
N LEU A 136 27.93 7.01 0.11
CA LEU A 136 27.78 6.08 1.24
C LEU A 136 26.56 6.43 2.10
N GLY A 137 26.34 7.71 2.38
CA GLY A 137 25.15 8.18 3.11
C GLY A 137 23.85 7.87 2.37
N VAL A 138 23.83 8.05 1.04
CA VAL A 138 22.68 7.68 0.19
C VAL A 138 22.41 6.17 0.25
N ASN A 139 23.45 5.34 0.19
CA ASN A 139 23.30 3.88 0.28
C ASN A 139 22.75 3.45 1.66
N GLU A 140 23.25 4.05 2.75
CA GLU A 140 22.70 3.84 4.09
C GLU A 140 21.23 4.26 4.20
N GLU A 141 20.83 5.37 3.58
CA GLU A 141 19.44 5.80 3.55
C GLU A 141 18.56 4.77 2.82
N PHE A 142 18.99 4.23 1.67
CA PHE A 142 18.27 3.15 0.99
C PHE A 142 18.14 1.89 1.85
N MET A 143 19.20 1.48 2.55
CA MET A 143 19.16 0.33 3.46
C MET A 143 18.16 0.55 4.60
N ARG A 144 18.11 1.74 5.20
CA ARG A 144 17.09 2.08 6.22
C ARG A 144 15.67 2.02 5.68
N LEU A 145 15.45 2.35 4.40
CA LEU A 145 14.12 2.23 3.78
C LEU A 145 13.72 0.75 3.60
N LEU A 146 14.66 -0.13 3.25
CA LEU A 146 14.42 -1.58 3.19
C LEU A 146 14.06 -2.15 4.57
N GLU A 147 14.84 -1.81 5.61
CA GLU A 147 14.56 -2.24 6.98
C GLU A 147 13.16 -1.79 7.44
N ARG A 148 12.76 -0.57 7.09
CA ARG A 148 11.41 -0.06 7.38
C ARG A 148 10.33 -0.82 6.62
N LEU A 149 10.57 -1.26 5.38
CA LEU A 149 9.62 -2.09 4.62
C LEU A 149 9.47 -3.49 5.23
N ASP A 150 10.56 -4.09 5.69
CA ASP A 150 10.55 -5.40 6.32
C ASP A 150 9.83 -5.39 7.68
N GLY A 151 9.83 -4.24 8.37
CA GLY A 151 9.04 -4.04 9.58
C GLY A 151 7.52 -3.95 9.37
N ILE A 152 7.03 -3.85 8.14
CA ILE A 152 5.58 -3.79 7.87
C ILE A 152 4.99 -5.20 7.89
N SER A 153 4.00 -5.42 8.75
CA SER A 153 3.24 -6.66 8.82
C SER A 153 2.04 -6.63 7.87
N PHE A 154 1.77 -7.75 7.21
CA PHE A 154 0.66 -7.87 6.25
C PHE A 154 -0.24 -9.05 6.61
N GLU A 155 -1.56 -8.83 6.57
CA GLU A 155 -2.57 -9.88 6.71
C GLU A 155 -2.84 -10.57 5.38
N GLU A 156 -3.32 -11.82 5.38
CA GLU A 156 -3.45 -12.66 4.17
C GLU A 156 -4.36 -12.06 3.08
N ASN A 157 -5.32 -11.21 3.43
CA ASN A 157 -6.21 -10.48 2.50
C ASN A 157 -5.58 -9.22 1.86
N GLN A 158 -4.43 -8.73 2.36
CA GLN A 158 -3.77 -7.51 1.87
C GLN A 158 -2.86 -7.74 0.65
N ALA A 159 -3.35 -8.44 -0.37
CA ALA A 159 -2.58 -8.73 -1.58
C ALA A 159 -2.03 -7.47 -2.29
N PRO A 160 -2.79 -6.36 -2.43
CA PRO A 160 -2.29 -5.14 -3.07
C PRO A 160 -1.12 -4.48 -2.33
N ALA A 161 -1.18 -4.43 -1.00
CA ALA A 161 -0.11 -3.85 -0.17
C ALA A 161 1.19 -4.68 -0.28
N ARG A 162 1.08 -6.02 -0.30
CA ARG A 162 2.23 -6.91 -0.54
C ARG A 162 2.84 -6.71 -1.93
N GLN A 163 1.99 -6.54 -2.95
CA GLN A 163 2.44 -6.29 -4.32
C GLN A 163 3.16 -4.94 -4.42
N LYS A 164 2.60 -3.88 -3.82
CA LYS A 164 3.25 -2.57 -3.75
C LYS A 164 4.59 -2.67 -3.02
N ARG A 165 4.66 -3.35 -1.86
CA ARG A 165 5.92 -3.57 -1.13
C ARG A 165 6.97 -4.20 -2.04
N LYS A 166 6.62 -5.27 -2.75
CA LYS A 166 7.55 -5.95 -3.67
C LYS A 166 8.09 -4.99 -4.73
N SER A 167 7.24 -4.17 -5.33
CA SER A 167 7.66 -3.16 -6.31
C SER A 167 8.62 -2.13 -5.72
N VAL A 168 8.36 -1.65 -4.49
CA VAL A 168 9.23 -0.67 -3.82
C VAL A 168 10.58 -1.29 -3.45
N VAL A 169 10.61 -2.54 -2.95
CA VAL A 169 11.85 -3.27 -2.67
C VAL A 169 12.71 -3.41 -3.93
N GLN A 170 12.12 -3.84 -5.04
CA GLN A 170 12.82 -3.97 -6.32
C GLN A 170 13.38 -2.62 -6.80
N ARG A 171 12.61 -1.54 -6.64
CA ARG A 171 13.06 -0.19 -6.98
C ARG A 171 14.26 0.24 -6.14
N ILE A 172 14.21 0.06 -4.82
CA ILE A 172 15.31 0.41 -3.92
C ILE A 172 16.57 -0.40 -4.27
N GLN A 173 16.44 -1.71 -4.49
CA GLN A 173 17.56 -2.56 -4.88
C GLN A 173 18.23 -2.09 -6.17
N HIS A 174 17.44 -1.74 -7.19
CA HIS A 174 17.98 -1.20 -8.44
C HIS A 174 18.70 0.15 -8.24
N LEU A 175 18.20 1.01 -7.33
CA LEU A 175 18.87 2.27 -6.99
C LEU A 175 20.17 2.06 -6.21
N MET A 176 20.24 1.04 -5.36
CA MET A 176 21.47 0.64 -4.68
C MET A 176 22.51 0.13 -5.68
N GLU A 177 22.12 -0.72 -6.64
CA GLU A 177 23.01 -1.17 -7.72
C GLU A 177 23.59 0.01 -8.52
N ARG A 178 22.74 1.00 -8.84
CA ARG A 178 23.19 2.26 -9.47
C ARG A 178 24.17 3.02 -8.60
N THR A 179 23.91 3.08 -7.29
CA THR A 179 24.79 3.74 -6.30
C THR A 179 26.15 3.06 -6.25
N ASP A 180 26.19 1.72 -6.23
CA ASP A 180 27.43 0.94 -6.25
C ASP A 180 28.24 1.17 -7.54
N GLN A 181 27.57 1.24 -8.70
CA GLN A 181 28.22 1.52 -9.98
C GLN A 181 28.87 2.92 -10.01
N VAL A 182 28.20 3.93 -9.46
CA VAL A 182 28.74 5.28 -9.34
C VAL A 182 29.91 5.30 -8.35
N GLN A 183 29.82 4.54 -7.26
CA GLN A 183 30.90 4.44 -6.28
C GLN A 183 32.15 3.82 -6.89
N GLU A 184 31.99 2.78 -7.69
CA GLU A 184 33.08 2.14 -8.43
C GLU A 184 33.74 3.14 -9.39
N ASN A 185 32.94 3.90 -10.15
CA ASN A 185 33.45 4.96 -11.03
C ASN A 185 34.26 6.01 -10.26
N ILE A 186 33.75 6.52 -9.14
CA ILE A 186 34.47 7.46 -8.27
C ILE A 186 35.79 6.85 -7.79
N ASN A 187 35.81 5.58 -7.38
CA ASN A 187 37.04 4.91 -6.94
C ASN A 187 38.07 4.78 -8.09
N HIS A 188 37.62 4.57 -9.33
CA HIS A 188 38.50 4.60 -10.50
C HIS A 188 39.06 5.99 -10.75
N LEU A 189 38.23 7.03 -10.71
CA LEU A 189 38.68 8.41 -10.88
C LEU A 189 39.69 8.80 -9.80
N ILE A 190 39.46 8.46 -8.53
CA ILE A 190 40.41 8.74 -7.44
C ILE A 190 41.80 8.16 -7.75
N LYS A 191 41.87 6.91 -8.24
CA LYS A 191 43.14 6.28 -8.62
C LYS A 191 43.84 6.97 -9.79
N SER A 192 43.09 7.55 -10.72
CA SER A 192 43.63 8.29 -11.87
C SER A 192 44.17 9.68 -11.48
N TYR A 193 43.68 10.25 -10.38
CA TYR A 193 44.10 11.56 -9.86
C TYR A 193 45.01 11.45 -8.61
N SER A 194 45.39 10.24 -8.19
CA SER A 194 46.35 9.97 -7.11
C SER A 194 47.75 9.73 -7.67
#